data_AF-A0A511D5Y8-F1
#
_entry.id   AF-A0A511D5Y8-F1
#
_cell.length_a   1.000
_cell.length_b   1.000
_cell.length_c   1.000
_cell.angle_alpha   90.00
_cell.angle_beta   90.00
_cell.angle_gamma   90.00
#
_symmetry.space_group_name_H-M   'P 1'
#
loop_
_entity.id
_entity.type
_entity.pdbx_description
1 polymer ?
#
loop_
_entity_poly.entity_id
_entity_poly.type
_entity_poly.pdbx_seq_one_letter_code
_entity_poly.pdbx_strand_id
1 'polypeptide(L)'
;MSATQLEDDTDPAVCSVAGALWLIGAVAAVDVDRLPEELRSRRVQVQLDIAWARAQRRRDAAALVALLEIERSAPQVTRRNVVARDTIRRLLARARGSNGVAVRGLAHRADVAL
;
A
#
# COMPACT_ATOMS: atom_id res chain seq x y z
N MET A 1 39.34 -31.53 -37.37
CA MET A 1 39.36 -30.85 -36.06
C MET A 1 38.28 -29.79 -36.11
N SER A 2 37.06 -30.16 -35.69
CA SER A 2 35.87 -29.33 -35.83
C SER A 2 35.80 -28.34 -34.69
N ALA A 3 35.88 -27.05 -35.03
CA ALA A 3 35.65 -25.96 -34.12
C ALA A 3 34.16 -25.90 -33.76
N THR A 4 33.94 -25.98 -32.45
CA THR A 4 32.83 -25.46 -31.67
C THR A 4 32.12 -24.29 -32.33
N GLN A 5 30.96 -24.54 -32.94
CA GLN A 5 29.98 -23.49 -33.24
C GLN A 5 28.74 -23.81 -32.39
N LEU A 6 28.81 -23.37 -31.13
CA LEU A 6 27.62 -23.17 -30.32
C LEU A 6 26.92 -21.95 -30.93
N GLU A 7 25.98 -22.21 -31.84
CA GLU A 7 25.01 -21.21 -32.25
C GLU A 7 24.28 -20.74 -31.00
N ASP A 8 24.60 -19.52 -30.59
CA ASP A 8 23.81 -18.69 -29.69
C ASP A 8 22.54 -18.26 -30.43
N ASP A 9 21.71 -19.25 -30.78
CA ASP A 9 20.36 -19.08 -31.34
C ASP A 9 19.40 -18.83 -30.18
N THR A 10 19.66 -17.72 -29.45
CA THR A 10 18.75 -17.26 -28.41
C THR A 10 17.51 -16.68 -29.10
N ASP A 11 16.46 -17.49 -29.21
CA ASP A 11 15.14 -17.10 -29.71
C ASP A 11 14.74 -15.73 -29.14
N PRO A 12 14.42 -14.72 -29.98
CA PRO A 12 14.10 -13.36 -29.53
C PRO A 12 12.91 -13.32 -28.56
N ALA A 13 12.02 -14.33 -28.59
CA ALA A 13 10.93 -14.46 -27.62
C ALA A 13 11.46 -14.80 -26.21
N VAL A 14 12.51 -15.61 -26.11
CA VAL A 14 13.16 -15.99 -24.83
C VAL A 14 13.86 -14.78 -24.21
N CYS A 15 14.50 -13.93 -25.02
CA CYS A 15 15.07 -12.66 -24.57
C CYS A 15 14.00 -11.68 -24.05
N SER A 16 12.82 -11.64 -24.68
CA SER A 16 11.70 -10.78 -24.25
C SER A 16 11.08 -11.26 -22.93
N VAL A 17 10.86 -12.57 -22.77
CA VAL A 17 10.36 -13.15 -21.52
C VAL A 17 11.39 -13.04 -20.40
N ALA A 18 12.66 -13.28 -20.68
CA ALA A 18 13.74 -13.06 -19.72
C ALA A 18 13.83 -11.59 -19.29
N GLY A 19 13.69 -10.64 -20.24
CA GLY A 19 13.62 -9.21 -19.95
C GLY A 19 12.40 -8.83 -19.10
N ALA A 20 11.23 -9.38 -19.40
CA ALA A 20 10.01 -9.17 -18.62
C ALA A 20 10.12 -9.75 -17.20
N LEU A 21 10.66 -10.96 -17.06
CA LEU A 21 10.90 -11.60 -15.76
C LEU A 21 11.96 -10.84 -14.96
N TRP A 22 13.01 -10.34 -15.60
CA TRP A 22 14.00 -9.48 -14.97
C TRP A 22 13.36 -8.18 -14.47
N LEU A 23 12.52 -7.54 -15.29
CA LEU A 23 11.80 -6.33 -14.89
C LEU A 23 10.88 -6.59 -13.70
N ILE A 24 10.11 -7.69 -13.73
CA ILE A 24 9.23 -8.08 -12.61
C ILE A 24 10.05 -8.33 -11.34
N GLY A 25 11.18 -9.03 -11.45
CA GLY A 25 12.09 -9.27 -10.33
C GLY A 25 12.67 -7.97 -9.78
N ALA A 26 13.10 -7.06 -10.65
CA ALA A 26 13.62 -5.75 -10.26
C ALA A 26 12.55 -4.90 -9.58
N VAL A 27 11.31 -4.89 -10.08
CA VAL A 27 10.18 -4.18 -9.46
C VAL A 27 9.77 -4.80 -8.13
N ALA A 28 9.78 -6.13 -8.01
CA ALA A 28 9.50 -6.81 -6.74
C ALA A 28 10.58 -6.55 -5.68
N ALA A 29 11.83 -6.30 -6.11
CA ALA A 29 12.93 -5.90 -5.24
C ALA A 29 12.91 -4.42 -4.85
N VAL A 30 12.01 -3.60 -5.42
CA VAL A 30 11.82 -2.21 -4.99
C VAL A 30 11.21 -2.21 -3.60
N ASP A 31 12.07 -1.99 -2.60
CA ASP A 31 11.66 -1.72 -1.25
C ASP A 31 10.99 -0.34 -1.20
N VAL A 32 9.66 -0.36 -1.16
CA VAL A 32 8.82 0.83 -1.18
C VAL A 32 9.00 1.68 0.09
N ASP A 33 9.51 1.08 1.18
CA ASP A 33 9.84 1.78 2.42
C ASP A 33 11.19 2.53 2.33
N ARG A 34 12.01 2.24 1.30
CA ARG A 34 13.28 2.93 0.99
C ARG A 34 13.16 4.03 -0.07
N LEU A 35 11.96 4.36 -0.50
CA LEU A 35 11.75 5.45 -1.44
C LEU A 35 12.19 6.80 -0.85
N PRO A 36 12.66 7.75 -1.70
CA PRO A 36 12.90 9.13 -1.32
C PRO A 36 11.69 9.74 -0.58
N GLU A 37 11.96 10.62 0.38
CA GLU A 37 10.96 11.22 1.27
C GLU A 37 9.81 11.90 0.48
N GLU A 38 10.12 12.51 -0.67
CA GLU A 38 9.14 13.18 -1.51
C GLU A 38 8.09 12.19 -2.06
N LEU A 39 8.51 10.97 -2.40
CA LEU A 39 7.64 9.93 -2.95
C LEU A 39 6.88 9.17 -1.86
N ARG A 40 7.45 9.03 -0.67
CA ARG A 40 6.75 8.45 0.50
C ARG A 40 5.50 9.25 0.83
N SER A 41 5.60 10.57 0.88
CA SER A 41 4.46 11.45 1.16
C SER A 41 3.33 11.28 0.13
N ARG A 42 3.68 11.24 -1.17
CA ARG A 42 2.71 11.01 -2.24
C ARG A 42 2.07 9.63 -2.18
N ARG A 43 2.85 8.57 -1.93
CA ARG A 43 2.32 7.22 -1.80
C ARG A 43 1.31 7.11 -0.65
N VAL A 44 1.67 7.65 0.52
CA VAL A 44 0.78 7.63 1.67
C VAL A 44 -0.51 8.38 1.38
N GLN A 45 -0.44 9.50 0.65
CA GLN A 45 -1.62 10.23 0.20
C GLN A 45 -2.52 9.38 -0.72
N VAL A 46 -1.94 8.68 -1.70
CA VAL A 46 -2.71 7.78 -2.58
C VAL A 46 -3.34 6.62 -1.79
N GLN A 47 -2.62 6.03 -0.85
CA GLN A 47 -3.17 4.98 0.02
C GLN A 47 -4.32 5.51 0.87
N LEU A 48 -4.22 6.75 1.36
CA LEU A 48 -5.29 7.41 2.09
C LEU A 48 -6.52 7.64 1.21
N ASP A 49 -6.33 8.11 -0.02
CA ASP A 49 -7.43 8.34 -0.96
C ASP A 49 -8.17 7.04 -1.28
N ILE A 50 -7.43 5.93 -1.44
CA ILE A 50 -8.00 4.58 -1.61
C ILE A 50 -8.77 4.15 -0.35
N ALA A 51 -8.21 4.38 0.85
CA ALA A 51 -8.88 4.05 2.11
C ALA A 51 -10.18 4.84 2.27
N TRP A 52 -10.16 6.13 1.96
CA TRP A 52 -11.33 7.00 1.95
C TRP A 52 -12.38 6.52 0.94
N ALA A 53 -11.98 6.18 -0.28
CA ALA A 53 -12.88 5.63 -1.30
C ALA A 53 -13.52 4.29 -0.86
N ARG A 54 -12.75 3.43 -0.18
CA ARG A 54 -13.26 2.17 0.41
C ARG A 54 -14.29 2.45 1.51
N ALA A 55 -14.02 3.41 2.40
CA ALA A 55 -14.94 3.81 3.45
C ALA A 55 -16.23 4.43 2.90
N GLN A 56 -16.14 5.17 1.78
CA GLN A 56 -17.31 5.73 1.10
C GLN A 56 -18.21 4.62 0.51
N ARG A 57 -17.60 3.56 -0.03
CA ARG A 57 -18.29 2.37 -0.54
C ARG A 57 -18.71 1.37 0.55
N ARG A 58 -18.71 1.77 1.83
CA ARG A 58 -19.04 0.91 3.00
C ARG A 58 -18.18 -0.35 3.12
N ARG A 59 -17.00 -0.38 2.50
CA ARG A 59 -16.03 -1.48 2.63
C ARG A 59 -15.17 -1.24 3.87
N ASP A 60 -15.82 -1.16 5.02
CA ASP A 60 -15.25 -0.64 6.27
C ASP A 60 -14.05 -1.47 6.77
N ALA A 61 -14.08 -2.80 6.61
CA ALA A 61 -12.94 -3.66 6.94
C ALA A 61 -11.71 -3.37 6.06
N ALA A 62 -11.90 -3.24 4.74
CA ALA A 62 -10.80 -2.93 3.82
C ALA A 62 -10.25 -1.51 3.99
N ALA A 63 -11.10 -0.57 4.41
CA ALA A 63 -10.70 0.79 4.77
C ALA A 63 -9.88 0.79 6.08
N LEU A 64 -10.31 0.03 7.08
CA LEU A 64 -9.60 -0.12 8.36
C LEU A 64 -8.20 -0.72 8.16
N VAL A 65 -8.07 -1.79 7.36
CA VAL A 65 -6.77 -2.40 7.04
C VAL A 65 -5.83 -1.38 6.43
N ALA A 66 -6.29 -0.64 5.42
CA ALA A 66 -5.48 0.40 4.77
C ALA A 66 -5.05 1.51 5.74
N LEU A 67 -5.94 1.93 6.65
CA LEU A 67 -5.60 2.94 7.65
C LEU A 67 -4.58 2.44 8.70
N LEU A 68 -4.61 1.15 9.05
CA LEU A 68 -3.61 0.54 9.94
C LEU A 68 -2.23 0.44 9.25
N GLU A 69 -2.19 0.16 7.96
CA GLU A 69 -0.94 0.19 7.17
C GLU A 69 -0.37 1.62 7.07
N ILE A 70 -1.24 2.62 6.87
CA ILE A 70 -0.85 4.04 6.89
C ILE A 70 -0.36 4.44 8.28
N GLU A 71 -1.04 4.01 9.34
CA GLU A 71 -0.62 4.30 10.72
C GLU A 71 0.78 3.76 11.02
N ARG A 72 1.09 2.55 10.55
CA ARG A 72 2.39 1.91 10.74
C ARG A 72 3.52 2.62 9.99
N SER A 73 3.25 3.08 8.77
CA SER A 73 4.26 3.69 7.89
C SER A 73 4.39 5.21 8.08
N ALA A 74 3.31 5.90 8.42
CA ALA A 74 3.24 7.36 8.53
C ALA A 74 2.19 7.80 9.59
N PRO A 75 2.48 7.62 10.88
CA PRO A 75 1.53 7.92 11.97
C PRO A 75 1.13 9.40 12.04
N GLN A 76 1.94 10.31 11.50
CA GLN A 76 1.63 11.74 11.43
C GLN A 76 0.42 11.99 10.51
N VAL A 77 0.22 11.16 9.48
CA VAL A 77 -0.91 11.29 8.56
C VAL A 77 -2.21 10.92 9.24
N THR A 78 -2.27 9.80 9.98
CA THR A 78 -3.50 9.43 10.72
C THR A 78 -3.84 10.45 11.82
N ARG A 79 -2.82 11.05 12.45
CA ARG A 79 -3.00 12.07 13.49
C ARG A 79 -3.42 13.44 12.97
N ARG A 80 -2.81 13.92 11.88
CA ARG A 80 -2.93 15.32 11.42
C ARG A 80 -3.79 15.51 10.18
N ASN A 81 -3.89 14.51 9.31
CA ASN A 81 -4.63 14.66 8.05
C ASN A 81 -6.14 14.63 8.30
N VAL A 82 -6.84 15.68 7.86
CA VAL A 82 -8.28 15.85 8.06
C VAL A 82 -9.10 14.72 7.40
N VAL A 83 -8.70 14.27 6.20
CA VAL A 83 -9.37 13.16 5.49
C VAL A 83 -9.21 11.86 6.25
N ALA A 84 -8.01 11.59 6.79
CA ALA A 84 -7.76 10.40 7.60
C ALA A 84 -8.64 10.40 8.86
N ARG A 85 -8.66 11.52 9.60
CA ARG A 85 -9.47 11.67 10.81
C ARG A 85 -10.97 11.55 10.52
N ASP A 86 -11.47 12.17 9.46
CA ASP A 86 -12.88 12.03 9.05
C ASP A 86 -13.22 10.59 8.68
N THR A 87 -12.33 9.91 7.94
CA THR A 87 -12.50 8.50 7.58
C THR A 87 -12.55 7.61 8.83
N ILE A 88 -11.67 7.84 9.80
CA ILE A 88 -11.67 7.12 11.09
C ILE A 88 -12.99 7.34 11.84
N ARG A 89 -13.50 8.58 11.92
CA ARG A 89 -14.81 8.88 12.55
C ARG A 89 -15.96 8.17 11.85
N ARG A 90 -15.98 8.16 10.51
CA ARG A 90 -17.01 7.43 9.73
C ARG A 90 -16.99 5.93 10.02
N LEU A 91 -15.79 5.35 10.14
CA LEU A 91 -15.64 3.94 10.52
C LEU A 91 -16.10 3.71 11.96
N LEU A 92 -15.73 4.56 12.91
CA LEU A 92 -16.18 4.47 14.31
C LEU A 92 -17.70 4.42 14.43
N ALA A 93 -18.39 5.35 13.76
CA ALA A 93 -19.85 5.44 13.79
C ALA A 93 -20.54 4.13 13.35
N ARG A 94 -19.93 3.41 12.40
CA ARG A 94 -20.49 2.19 11.81
C ARG A 94 -19.95 0.89 12.40
N ALA A 95 -18.82 0.94 13.09
CA ALA A 95 -18.12 -0.27 13.51
C ALA A 95 -18.89 -1.03 14.60
N ARG A 96 -18.90 -2.36 14.48
CA ARG A 96 -19.50 -3.31 15.42
C ARG A 96 -18.55 -4.50 15.63
N GLY A 97 -18.72 -5.24 16.72
CA GLY A 97 -17.92 -6.44 17.02
C GLY A 97 -16.41 -6.20 17.07
N SER A 98 -15.64 -7.15 16.54
CA SER A 98 -14.16 -7.14 16.52
C SER A 98 -13.58 -5.93 15.76
N ASN A 99 -14.16 -5.56 14.63
CA ASN A 99 -13.77 -4.36 13.89
C ASN A 99 -13.93 -3.09 14.73
N GLY A 100 -14.94 -3.03 15.62
CA GLY A 100 -15.11 -1.92 16.56
C GLY A 100 -13.94 -1.73 17.50
N VAL A 101 -13.37 -2.81 18.03
CA VAL A 101 -12.20 -2.74 18.93
C VAL A 101 -10.99 -2.19 18.19
N ALA A 102 -10.73 -2.70 16.98
CA ALA A 102 -9.60 -2.26 16.16
C ALA A 102 -9.72 -0.79 15.74
N VAL A 103 -10.91 -0.36 15.30
CA VAL A 103 -11.16 1.05 14.93
C VAL A 103 -11.02 1.97 16.15
N ARG A 104 -11.51 1.58 17.33
CA ARG A 104 -11.32 2.36 18.57
C ARG A 104 -9.85 2.48 18.96
N GLY A 105 -9.09 1.40 18.86
CA GLY A 105 -7.64 1.43 19.10
C GLY A 105 -6.92 2.38 18.14
N LEU A 106 -7.26 2.34 16.85
CA LEU A 106 -6.73 3.28 15.86
C LEU A 106 -7.13 4.73 16.19
N ALA A 107 -8.40 4.98 16.49
CA ALA A 107 -8.89 6.31 16.82
C ALA A 107 -8.19 6.92 18.04
N HIS A 108 -7.96 6.10 19.07
CA HIS A 108 -7.20 6.52 20.25
C HIS A 108 -5.76 6.93 19.89
N ARG A 109 -5.04 6.13 19.09
CA ARG A 109 -3.67 6.46 18.65
C ARG A 109 -3.59 7.65 17.69
N ALA A 110 -4.68 7.88 16.96
CA ALA A 110 -4.86 9.01 16.05
C ALA A 110 -5.36 10.28 16.74
N ASP A 111 -5.65 10.24 18.04
CA ASP A 111 -6.25 11.33 18.81
C ASP A 111 -7.56 11.84 18.18
N VAL A 112 -8.38 10.91 17.71
CA VAL A 112 -9.71 11.16 17.17
C VAL A 112 -10.70 10.83 18.29
N ALA A 113 -11.34 11.88 18.83
CA ALA A 113 -12.33 11.77 19.90
C ALA A 113 -13.40 10.71 19.58
N LEU A 114 -13.70 9.88 20.58
CA LEU A 114 -14.78 8.88 20.58
C LEU A 114 -16.14 9.54 20.78
#